data_AF-A0A833DGC6-F1
#
_entry.id   AF-A0A833DGC6-F1
#
_cell.length_a   1.000
_cell.length_b   1.000
_cell.length_c   1.000
_cell.angle_alpha   90.00
_cell.angle_beta   90.00
_cell.angle_gamma   90.00
#
_symmetry.space_group_name_H-M   'P 1'
#
loop_
_entity.id
_entity.type
_entity.pdbx_description
1 polymer ?
#
loop_
_entity_poly.entity_id
_entity_poly.type
_entity_poly.pdbx_seq_one_letter_code
_entity_poly.pdbx_strand_id
1 'polypeptide(L)'
;MSDLMPVVLPPGAGYLGKSRRRISASGLVTWERCPRQWHYRRRIGLNDATNPEMIIGLVVEDALCGLFMQRFPENATPMPGLVEWINFSRQENGLGKISPDGEVIISDLESISQWMELVTPSLVEEVQRLLQARWDATQWKAAGRDIAEVQDARIENLISGGIQLQLEEVENCLQASGGPHLNSYRAAGDPFTVPAPCWDEEPVKPGEDSNRTKADGFETSGDVTIWEAWEISRPWVKDPRIAAPQRLFHPDGWAAGEMDLVHRWDGTVRICDIKASAGTSG
;
A
#
# COMPACT_ATOMS: atom_id res chain seq x y z
N MET A 1 -8.45 6.83 24.69
CA MET A 1 -9.44 6.34 23.71
C MET A 1 -8.65 5.51 22.73
N SER A 2 -9.06 4.26 22.52
CA SER A 2 -8.29 3.23 21.82
C SER A 2 -8.25 3.45 20.31
N ASP A 3 -7.06 3.64 19.74
CA ASP A 3 -6.73 3.81 18.30
C ASP A 3 -6.95 2.55 17.44
N LEU A 4 -7.98 1.76 17.74
CA LEU A 4 -8.22 0.45 17.15
C LEU A 4 -9.12 0.57 15.92
N MET A 5 -8.58 1.01 14.78
CA MET A 5 -9.13 0.69 13.46
C MET A 5 -8.54 -0.65 13.01
N PRO A 6 -9.27 -1.78 13.14
CA PRO A 6 -8.71 -3.12 12.98
C PRO A 6 -8.38 -3.48 11.53
N VAL A 7 -7.29 -4.24 11.38
CA VAL A 7 -6.90 -4.95 10.16
C VAL A 7 -7.36 -6.43 10.18
N VAL A 8 -7.86 -6.99 11.32
CA VAL A 8 -9.22 -7.60 11.56
C VAL A 8 -9.33 -8.31 12.97
N LEU A 9 -10.50 -8.23 13.64
CA LEU A 9 -11.34 -9.42 13.99
C LEU A 9 -12.83 -9.03 13.75
N PRO A 10 -13.63 -9.76 12.95
CA PRO A 10 -15.03 -9.38 12.70
C PRO A 10 -15.94 -9.92 13.83
N PRO A 11 -17.04 -9.25 14.20
CA PRO A 11 -17.80 -9.55 15.41
C PRO A 11 -18.46 -10.96 15.43
N GLY A 12 -18.58 -11.49 16.65
CA GLY A 12 -19.25 -12.75 17.00
C GLY A 12 -20.72 -12.83 16.56
N ALA A 13 -21.24 -14.07 16.49
CA ALA A 13 -22.50 -14.42 15.86
C ALA A 13 -23.68 -13.51 16.27
N GLY A 14 -24.30 -12.87 15.27
CA GLY A 14 -25.48 -12.03 15.42
C GLY A 14 -26.13 -11.72 14.07
N TYR A 15 -27.34 -11.15 14.09
CA TYR A 15 -28.11 -10.83 12.87
C TYR A 15 -27.37 -9.86 11.92
N LEU A 16 -26.46 -9.03 12.45
CA LEU A 16 -25.54 -8.13 11.72
C LEU A 16 -24.18 -8.77 11.36
N GLY A 17 -23.88 -9.95 11.90
CA GLY A 17 -22.67 -10.75 11.62
C GLY A 17 -22.75 -11.56 10.32
N LYS A 18 -23.92 -11.63 9.67
CA LYS A 18 -24.04 -12.24 8.34
C LYS A 18 -23.54 -11.25 7.28
N SER A 19 -22.30 -11.49 6.83
CA SER A 19 -21.49 -10.74 5.84
C SER A 19 -22.19 -10.21 4.57
N ARG A 20 -23.40 -10.67 4.25
CA ARG A 20 -24.12 -10.36 3.00
C ARG A 20 -24.91 -9.04 2.99
N ARG A 21 -24.82 -8.23 4.05
CA ARG A 21 -25.47 -6.91 4.16
C ARG A 21 -24.48 -5.74 4.25
N ARG A 22 -23.17 -6.01 4.28
CA ARG A 22 -22.15 -4.95 4.27
C ARG A 22 -21.90 -4.51 2.83
N ILE A 23 -21.96 -3.21 2.58
CA ILE A 23 -21.70 -2.62 1.28
C ILE A 23 -20.30 -2.01 1.37
N SER A 24 -19.35 -2.48 0.55
CA SER A 24 -18.06 -1.81 0.39
C SER A 24 -18.26 -0.45 -0.27
N ALA A 25 -17.34 0.51 -0.13
CA ALA A 25 -17.43 1.80 -0.82
C ALA A 25 -17.67 1.64 -2.34
N SER A 26 -16.87 0.79 -3.00
CA SER A 26 -17.08 0.40 -4.40
C SER A 26 -18.46 -0.23 -4.68
N GLY A 27 -19.01 -0.97 -3.71
CA GLY A 27 -20.35 -1.53 -3.76
C GLY A 27 -21.43 -0.46 -3.68
N LEU A 28 -21.25 0.56 -2.84
CA LEU A 28 -22.20 1.69 -2.71
C LEU A 28 -22.20 2.51 -3.99
N VAL A 29 -21.01 2.87 -4.50
CA VAL A 29 -20.86 3.59 -5.76
C VAL A 29 -21.52 2.83 -6.92
N THR A 30 -21.33 1.52 -7.00
CA THR A 30 -21.99 0.71 -8.04
C THR A 30 -23.52 0.69 -7.86
N TRP A 31 -24.01 0.60 -6.61
CA TRP A 31 -25.43 0.63 -6.32
C TRP A 31 -26.08 1.97 -6.69
N GLU A 32 -25.46 3.08 -6.32
CA GLU A 32 -25.94 4.44 -6.62
C GLU A 32 -25.97 4.71 -8.12
N ARG A 33 -24.99 4.18 -8.87
CA ARG A 33 -24.92 4.33 -10.33
C ARG A 33 -25.88 3.40 -11.08
N CYS A 34 -25.89 2.12 -10.72
CA CYS A 34 -26.72 1.11 -11.38
C CYS A 34 -27.05 -0.07 -10.45
N PRO A 35 -28.21 -0.05 -9.76
CA PRO A 35 -28.64 -1.14 -8.87
C PRO A 35 -28.71 -2.51 -9.56
N ARG A 36 -29.03 -2.54 -10.86
CA ARG A 36 -29.11 -3.78 -11.65
C ARG A 36 -27.72 -4.38 -11.90
N GLN A 37 -26.73 -3.56 -12.24
CA GLN A 37 -25.34 -3.99 -12.37
C GLN A 37 -24.82 -4.49 -11.02
N TRP A 38 -25.06 -3.74 -9.94
CA TRP A 38 -24.72 -4.16 -8.59
C TRP A 38 -25.33 -5.53 -8.26
N HIS A 39 -26.61 -5.75 -8.60
CA HIS A 39 -27.28 -7.04 -8.36
C HIS A 39 -26.58 -8.19 -9.10
N TYR A 40 -26.34 -8.05 -10.40
CA TYR A 40 -25.67 -9.10 -11.16
C TYR A 40 -24.26 -9.40 -10.66
N ARG A 41 -23.49 -8.35 -10.36
CA ARG A 41 -22.10 -8.52 -9.91
C ARG A 41 -21.98 -9.07 -8.50
N ARG A 42 -22.73 -8.49 -7.55
CA ARG A 42 -22.58 -8.78 -6.11
C ARG A 42 -23.53 -9.83 -5.57
N ARG A 43 -24.67 -10.09 -6.24
CA ARG A 43 -25.66 -11.12 -5.81
C ARG A 43 -25.61 -12.37 -6.67
N ILE A 44 -25.47 -12.21 -7.98
CA ILE A 44 -25.39 -13.36 -8.91
C ILE A 44 -23.94 -13.82 -9.12
N GLY A 45 -22.96 -12.93 -8.99
CA GLY A 45 -21.54 -13.26 -9.16
C GLY A 45 -21.08 -13.25 -10.61
N LEU A 46 -21.79 -12.51 -11.48
CA LEU A 46 -21.34 -12.30 -12.86
C LEU A 46 -20.17 -11.33 -12.87
N ASN A 47 -19.07 -11.75 -13.50
CA ASN A 47 -17.90 -10.91 -13.72
C ASN A 47 -17.97 -10.24 -15.10
N ASP A 48 -17.12 -9.24 -15.30
CA ASP A 48 -16.88 -8.62 -16.60
C ASP A 48 -15.57 -9.16 -17.19
N ALA A 49 -15.40 -9.02 -18.50
CA ALA A 49 -14.14 -9.34 -19.16
C ALA A 49 -13.02 -8.43 -18.64
N THR A 50 -11.82 -8.98 -18.47
CA THR A 50 -10.68 -8.23 -17.94
C THR A 50 -10.15 -7.25 -18.98
N ASN A 51 -9.99 -5.99 -18.58
CA ASN A 51 -9.27 -4.96 -19.33
C ASN A 51 -7.82 -4.82 -18.80
N PRO A 52 -6.86 -4.36 -19.62
CA PRO A 52 -5.49 -4.11 -19.19
C PRO A 52 -5.38 -3.23 -17.94
N GLU A 53 -6.19 -2.18 -17.85
CA GLU A 53 -6.22 -1.24 -16.71
C GLU A 53 -6.53 -1.91 -15.37
N MET A 54 -7.35 -2.96 -15.39
CA MET A 54 -7.68 -3.69 -14.16
C MET A 54 -6.44 -4.39 -13.61
N ILE A 55 -5.60 -4.95 -14.49
CA ILE A 55 -4.35 -5.61 -14.08
C ILE A 55 -3.34 -4.57 -13.62
N ILE A 56 -3.16 -3.48 -14.34
CA ILE A 56 -2.20 -2.42 -13.97
C ILE A 56 -2.55 -1.83 -12.62
N GLY A 57 -3.82 -1.52 -12.36
CA GLY A 57 -4.23 -1.03 -11.05
C GLY A 57 -3.78 -1.98 -9.95
N LEU A 58 -3.98 -3.29 -10.12
CA LEU A 58 -3.53 -4.32 -9.16
C LEU A 58 -2.01 -4.33 -8.97
N VAL A 59 -1.25 -4.31 -10.07
CA VAL A 59 0.20 -4.47 -10.02
C VAL A 59 0.88 -3.18 -9.51
N VAL A 60 0.41 -2.01 -9.91
CA VAL A 60 0.95 -0.72 -9.42
C VAL A 60 0.66 -0.54 -7.93
N GLU A 61 -0.51 -0.96 -7.44
CA GLU A 61 -0.75 -0.95 -5.99
C GLU A 61 0.22 -1.87 -5.26
N ASP A 62 0.42 -3.11 -5.73
CA ASP A 62 1.37 -4.04 -5.10
C ASP A 62 2.77 -3.39 -5.04
N ALA A 63 3.18 -2.71 -6.11
CA ALA A 63 4.46 -1.99 -6.20
C ALA A 63 4.56 -0.82 -5.21
N LEU A 64 3.52 0.02 -5.13
CA LEU A 64 3.49 1.18 -4.22
C LEU A 64 3.43 0.75 -2.75
N CYS A 65 2.60 -0.24 -2.42
CA CYS A 65 2.58 -0.84 -1.08
C CYS A 65 3.97 -1.35 -0.71
N GLY A 66 4.62 -2.08 -1.63
CA GLY A 66 5.97 -2.57 -1.46
C GLY A 66 7.01 -1.44 -1.28
N LEU A 67 6.87 -0.33 -2.00
CA LEU A 67 7.73 0.85 -1.86
C LEU A 67 7.54 1.52 -0.49
N PHE A 68 6.31 1.70 -0.04
CA PHE A 68 6.02 2.33 1.26
C PHE A 68 6.51 1.48 2.43
N MET A 69 6.65 0.17 2.27
CA MET A 69 7.24 -0.72 3.27
C MET A 69 8.76 -0.56 3.43
N GLN A 70 9.43 0.18 2.54
CA GLN A 70 10.88 0.35 2.58
C GLN A 70 11.29 1.15 3.82
N ARG A 71 12.29 0.66 4.55
CA ARG A 71 13.01 1.43 5.57
C ARG A 71 14.31 1.95 4.95
N PHE A 72 14.64 3.20 5.24
CA PHE A 72 15.95 3.73 4.88
C PHE A 72 17.01 3.25 5.87
N PRO A 73 18.26 3.03 5.42
CA PRO A 73 19.32 2.63 6.31
C PRO A 73 19.80 3.81 7.16
N GLU A 74 20.40 3.47 8.30
CA GLU A 74 20.80 4.44 9.32
C GLU A 74 22.26 4.92 9.13
N ASN A 75 22.68 5.92 9.90
CA ASN A 75 24.08 6.35 10.03
C ASN A 75 24.76 6.76 8.70
N ALA A 76 24.03 7.45 7.82
CA ALA A 76 24.50 7.87 6.49
C ALA A 76 24.95 6.70 5.59
N THR A 77 24.47 5.50 5.86
CA THR A 77 24.61 4.37 4.94
C THR A 77 23.81 4.68 3.67
N PRO A 78 24.37 4.48 2.46
CA PRO A 78 23.61 4.68 1.23
C PRO A 78 22.44 3.69 1.10
N MET A 79 21.29 4.20 0.68
CA MET A 79 20.13 3.40 0.30
C MET A 79 20.32 2.85 -1.12
N PRO A 80 20.28 1.52 -1.34
CA PRO A 80 20.40 0.95 -2.68
C PRO A 80 19.27 1.40 -3.62
N GLY A 81 19.57 1.59 -4.90
CA GLY A 81 18.61 1.92 -5.96
C GLY A 81 17.75 0.72 -6.40
N LEU A 82 17.11 0.05 -5.44
CA LEU A 82 16.15 -1.02 -5.70
C LEU A 82 15.17 -1.14 -4.54
N VAL A 83 13.87 -1.21 -4.86
CA VAL A 83 12.83 -1.52 -3.86
C VAL A 83 12.80 -3.03 -3.61
N GLU A 84 12.80 -3.46 -2.35
CA GLU A 84 12.83 -4.89 -1.98
C GLU A 84 11.66 -5.68 -2.58
N TRP A 85 10.51 -5.03 -2.77
CA TRP A 85 9.34 -5.59 -3.45
C TRP A 85 9.66 -6.21 -4.82
N ILE A 86 10.58 -5.63 -5.57
CA ILE A 86 10.94 -6.16 -6.90
C ILE A 86 11.53 -7.56 -6.75
N ASN A 87 12.49 -7.74 -5.83
CA ASN A 87 13.09 -9.05 -5.60
C ASN A 87 12.10 -10.04 -5.00
N PHE A 88 11.24 -9.59 -4.09
CA PHE A 88 10.13 -10.41 -3.57
C PHE A 88 9.22 -10.91 -4.70
N SER A 89 8.71 -10.00 -5.54
CA SER A 89 7.83 -10.31 -6.67
C SER A 89 8.48 -11.31 -7.63
N ARG A 90 9.75 -11.09 -7.97
CA ARG A 90 10.49 -11.98 -8.89
C ARG A 90 10.60 -13.39 -8.33
N GLN A 91 10.95 -13.53 -7.05
CA GLN A 91 11.08 -14.84 -6.41
C GLN A 91 9.75 -15.58 -6.32
N GLU A 92 8.66 -14.88 -6.00
CA GLU A 92 7.30 -15.45 -6.00
C GLU A 92 6.87 -15.97 -7.39
N ASN A 93 7.47 -15.44 -8.45
CA ASN A 93 7.25 -15.86 -9.83
C ASN A 93 8.34 -16.80 -10.37
N GLY A 94 9.16 -17.39 -9.48
CA GLY A 94 10.20 -18.37 -9.83
C GLY A 94 11.42 -17.77 -10.55
N LEU A 95 11.62 -16.46 -10.48
CA LEU A 95 12.74 -15.74 -11.09
C LEU A 95 13.84 -15.45 -10.05
N GLY A 96 15.07 -15.28 -10.54
CA GLY A 96 16.20 -14.84 -9.71
C GLY A 96 16.10 -13.37 -9.30
N LYS A 97 16.75 -13.04 -8.18
CA LYS A 97 16.94 -11.65 -7.73
C LYS A 97 17.75 -10.85 -8.76
N ILE A 98 17.51 -9.54 -8.80
CA ILE A 98 18.35 -8.57 -9.50
C ILE A 98 19.14 -7.75 -8.49
N SER A 99 20.27 -7.21 -8.95
CA SER A 99 21.10 -6.30 -8.17
C SER A 99 20.55 -4.88 -8.24
N PRO A 100 20.76 -4.06 -7.20
CA PRO A 100 20.44 -2.64 -7.25
C PRO A 100 21.32 -1.90 -8.27
N ASP A 101 20.77 -0.82 -8.82
CA ASP A 101 21.49 0.11 -9.68
C ASP A 101 21.62 1.46 -8.96
N GLY A 102 22.86 1.87 -8.66
CA GLY A 102 23.14 3.07 -7.89
C GLY A 102 22.75 3.01 -6.40
N GLU A 103 23.02 4.11 -5.71
CA GLU A 103 22.72 4.29 -4.29
C GLU A 103 22.58 5.79 -3.96
N VAL A 104 21.79 6.13 -2.93
CA VAL A 104 21.57 7.52 -2.48
C VAL A 104 21.66 7.59 -0.96
N ILE A 105 22.40 8.56 -0.43
CA ILE A 105 22.40 8.84 1.02
C ILE A 105 21.18 9.68 1.34
N ILE A 106 20.33 9.21 2.25
CA ILE A 106 19.10 9.90 2.65
C ILE A 106 19.40 10.88 3.78
N SER A 107 19.32 12.17 3.50
CA SER A 107 19.58 13.27 4.47
C SER A 107 18.45 14.31 4.55
N ASP A 108 17.60 14.38 3.54
CA ASP A 108 16.51 15.37 3.40
C ASP A 108 15.46 14.90 2.37
N LEU A 109 14.40 15.70 2.18
CA LEU A 109 13.35 15.41 1.20
C LEU A 109 13.86 15.33 -0.25
N GLU A 110 14.90 16.10 -0.59
CA GLU A 110 15.47 16.09 -1.93
C GLU A 110 16.17 14.75 -2.21
N SER A 111 16.94 14.23 -1.25
CA SER A 111 17.58 12.92 -1.34
C SER A 111 16.57 11.76 -1.42
N ILE A 112 15.41 11.86 -0.75
CA ILE A 112 14.33 10.88 -0.95
C ILE A 112 13.81 10.98 -2.39
N SER A 113 13.56 12.20 -2.88
CA SER A 113 13.08 12.41 -4.25
C SER A 113 14.06 11.84 -5.30
N GLN A 114 15.36 12.04 -5.09
CA GLN A 114 16.42 11.45 -5.92
C GLN A 114 16.41 9.92 -5.87
N TRP A 115 16.21 9.31 -4.69
CA TRP A 115 16.08 7.87 -4.57
C TRP A 115 14.84 7.34 -5.29
N MET A 116 13.71 8.06 -5.21
CA MET A 116 12.48 7.73 -5.93
C MET A 116 12.68 7.74 -7.46
N GLU A 117 13.36 8.76 -7.98
CA GLU A 117 13.75 8.84 -9.39
C GLU A 117 14.66 7.65 -9.79
N LEU A 118 15.61 7.28 -8.93
CA LEU A 118 16.52 6.17 -9.17
C LEU A 118 15.79 4.81 -9.26
N VAL A 119 14.81 4.54 -8.39
CA VAL A 119 14.12 3.24 -8.37
C VAL A 119 12.97 3.13 -9.38
N THR A 120 12.40 4.26 -9.81
CA THR A 120 11.21 4.29 -10.68
C THR A 120 11.35 3.44 -11.95
N PRO A 121 12.46 3.50 -12.73
CA PRO A 121 12.62 2.65 -13.92
C PRO A 121 12.48 1.16 -13.61
N SER A 122 13.14 0.68 -12.56
CA SER A 122 13.09 -0.74 -12.16
C SER A 122 11.69 -1.19 -11.69
N LEU A 123 10.93 -0.28 -11.06
CA LEU A 123 9.53 -0.54 -10.71
C LEU A 123 8.65 -0.64 -11.95
N VAL A 124 8.81 0.28 -12.92
CA VAL A 124 8.07 0.26 -14.18
C VAL A 124 8.32 -1.04 -14.93
N GLU A 125 9.57 -1.47 -15.04
CA GLU A 125 9.94 -2.74 -15.70
C GLU A 125 9.29 -3.96 -15.03
N GLU A 126 9.32 -4.02 -13.70
CA GLU A 126 8.74 -5.14 -12.95
C GLU A 126 7.19 -5.13 -13.04
N VAL A 127 6.56 -3.95 -13.02
CA VAL A 127 5.13 -3.80 -13.23
C VAL A 127 4.73 -4.25 -14.64
N GLN A 128 5.49 -3.88 -15.68
CA GLN A 128 5.26 -4.35 -17.05
C GLN A 128 5.38 -5.86 -17.17
N ARG A 129 6.40 -6.45 -16.55
CA ARG A 129 6.59 -7.91 -16.52
C ARG A 129 5.39 -8.62 -15.90
N LEU A 130 4.90 -8.13 -14.76
CA LEU A 130 3.73 -8.68 -14.09
C LEU A 130 2.43 -8.45 -14.86
N LEU A 131 2.29 -7.30 -15.55
CA LEU A 131 1.17 -7.04 -16.46
C LEU A 131 1.10 -8.11 -17.55
N GLN A 132 2.22 -8.36 -18.24
CA GLN A 132 2.32 -9.40 -19.27
C GLN A 132 1.95 -10.77 -18.71
N ALA A 133 2.57 -11.18 -17.60
CA ALA A 133 2.34 -12.50 -16.99
C ALA A 133 0.87 -12.70 -16.57
N ARG A 134 0.26 -11.69 -15.91
CA ARG A 134 -1.15 -11.75 -15.49
C ARG A 134 -2.11 -11.69 -16.68
N TRP A 135 -1.79 -10.94 -17.73
CA TRP A 135 -2.59 -10.90 -18.95
C TRP A 135 -2.58 -12.25 -19.67
N ASP A 136 -1.41 -12.89 -19.80
CA ASP A 136 -1.31 -14.21 -20.45
C ASP A 136 -2.09 -15.30 -19.69
N ALA A 137 -2.10 -15.22 -18.35
CA ALA A 137 -2.89 -16.10 -17.50
C ALA A 137 -4.41 -15.81 -17.51
N THR A 138 -4.83 -14.66 -18.03
CA THR A 138 -6.24 -14.24 -18.02
C THR A 138 -7.05 -14.98 -19.08
N GLN A 139 -8.08 -15.72 -18.63
CA GLN A 139 -8.93 -16.53 -19.52
C GLN A 139 -9.95 -15.71 -20.31
N TRP A 140 -10.56 -14.69 -19.68
CA TRP A 140 -11.62 -13.88 -20.31
C TRP A 140 -11.17 -12.42 -20.45
N LYS A 141 -10.65 -12.10 -21.63
CA LYS A 141 -10.14 -10.77 -22.01
C LYS A 141 -11.23 -9.98 -22.72
N ALA A 142 -11.27 -8.66 -22.49
CA ALA A 142 -12.21 -7.79 -23.19
C ALA A 142 -11.90 -7.73 -24.69
N ALA A 143 -12.95 -7.82 -25.51
CA ALA A 143 -12.79 -7.84 -26.96
C ALA A 143 -12.19 -6.53 -27.47
N GLY A 144 -11.15 -6.64 -28.31
CA GLY A 144 -10.48 -5.48 -28.91
C GLY A 144 -9.57 -4.70 -27.95
N ARG A 145 -9.29 -5.23 -26.76
CA ARG A 145 -8.36 -4.63 -25.80
C ARG A 145 -7.08 -5.46 -25.72
N ASP A 146 -5.93 -4.80 -25.63
CA ASP A 146 -4.64 -5.44 -25.45
C ASP A 146 -3.69 -4.64 -24.54
N ILE A 147 -2.75 -5.33 -23.89
CA ILE A 147 -1.75 -4.71 -23.02
C ILE A 147 -0.76 -3.82 -23.78
N ALA A 148 -0.61 -3.97 -25.11
CA ALA A 148 0.17 -3.05 -25.94
C ALA A 148 -0.36 -1.60 -25.89
N GLU A 149 -1.61 -1.37 -25.47
CA GLU A 149 -2.16 -0.03 -25.22
C GLU A 149 -1.53 0.65 -23.99
N VAL A 150 -0.83 -0.12 -23.15
CA VAL A 150 -0.30 0.34 -21.87
C VAL A 150 1.18 0.60 -22.02
N GLN A 151 1.49 1.87 -22.22
CA GLN A 151 2.86 2.35 -22.36
C GLN A 151 3.52 2.54 -20.98
N ASP A 152 4.83 2.40 -20.93
CA ASP A 152 5.65 2.60 -19.72
C ASP A 152 5.37 3.94 -19.07
N ALA A 153 5.25 5.02 -19.87
CA ALA A 153 4.92 6.35 -19.40
C ALA A 153 3.60 6.41 -18.60
N ARG A 154 2.63 5.54 -18.91
CA ARG A 154 1.38 5.46 -18.14
C ARG A 154 1.62 4.85 -16.76
N ILE A 155 2.44 3.80 -16.69
CA ILE A 155 2.80 3.13 -15.43
C ILE A 155 3.65 4.06 -14.56
N GLU A 156 4.64 4.72 -15.18
CA GLU A 156 5.47 5.74 -14.54
C GLU A 156 4.60 6.82 -13.91
N ASN A 157 3.65 7.41 -14.64
CA ASN A 157 2.73 8.42 -14.08
C ASN A 157 1.94 7.92 -12.87
N LEU A 158 1.48 6.65 -12.88
CA LEU A 158 0.75 6.08 -11.75
C LEU A 158 1.66 5.87 -10.53
N ILE A 159 2.88 5.38 -10.75
CA ILE A 159 3.90 5.20 -9.70
C ILE A 159 4.30 6.56 -9.12
N SER A 160 4.64 7.53 -9.97
CA SER A 160 5.02 8.88 -9.56
C SER A 160 3.91 9.58 -8.76
N GLY A 161 2.64 9.40 -9.15
CA GLY A 161 1.51 9.93 -8.39
C GLY A 161 1.40 9.32 -6.98
N GLY A 162 1.64 8.01 -6.84
CA GLY A 162 1.67 7.35 -5.53
C GLY A 162 2.89 7.77 -4.68
N ILE A 163 4.06 7.90 -5.30
CA ILE A 163 5.27 8.41 -4.65
C ILE A 163 5.05 9.83 -4.12
N GLN A 164 4.49 10.71 -4.95
CA GLN A 164 4.21 12.09 -4.56
C GLN A 164 3.29 12.15 -3.35
N LEU A 165 2.24 11.32 -3.30
CA LEU A 165 1.35 11.22 -2.15
C LEU A 165 2.13 10.91 -0.87
N GLN A 166 3.07 9.96 -0.91
CA GLN A 166 3.87 9.62 0.27
C GLN A 166 4.85 10.74 0.64
N LEU A 167 5.49 11.39 -0.34
CA LEU A 167 6.39 12.52 -0.09
C LEU A 167 5.68 13.69 0.60
N GLU A 168 4.43 13.97 0.19
CA GLU A 168 3.60 14.99 0.85
C GLU A 168 3.33 14.63 2.32
N GLU A 169 3.08 13.36 2.64
CA GLU A 169 2.91 12.91 4.04
C GLU A 169 4.21 13.02 4.86
N VAL A 170 5.37 12.74 4.26
CA VAL A 170 6.68 12.91 4.92
C VAL A 170 6.95 14.38 5.20
N GLU A 171 6.71 15.25 4.23
CA GLU A 171 6.86 16.70 4.39
C GLU A 171 5.91 17.24 5.46
N ASN A 172 4.64 16.83 5.44
CA ASN A 172 3.67 17.21 6.46
C ASN A 172 4.11 16.73 7.86
N CYS A 173 4.70 15.53 7.96
CA CYS A 173 5.25 15.00 9.21
C CYS A 173 6.41 15.85 9.74
N LEU A 174 7.33 16.29 8.87
CA LEU A 174 8.39 17.22 9.25
C LEU A 174 7.83 18.56 9.74
N GLN A 175 6.90 19.15 8.98
CA GLN A 175 6.28 20.43 9.33
C GLN A 175 5.49 20.36 10.65
N ALA A 176 4.91 19.19 10.97
CA ALA A 176 4.24 18.90 12.23
C ALA A 176 5.19 18.43 13.35
N SER A 177 6.50 18.52 13.16
CA SER A 177 7.52 18.09 14.14
C SER A 177 7.34 16.63 14.61
N GLY A 178 7.03 15.72 13.68
CA GLY A 178 6.82 14.30 13.96
C GLY A 178 5.40 13.93 14.42
N GLY A 179 4.51 14.91 14.55
CA GLY A 179 3.12 14.68 14.92
C GLY A 179 2.92 14.21 16.37
N PRO A 180 1.68 13.87 16.76
CA PRO A 180 1.32 13.56 18.14
C PRO A 180 1.95 12.27 18.68
N HIS A 181 2.42 11.39 17.81
CA HIS A 181 2.93 10.06 18.16
C HIS A 181 4.45 9.97 18.26
N LEU A 182 5.21 11.03 17.94
CA LEU A 182 6.68 11.02 17.91
C LEU A 182 7.31 10.41 19.18
N ASN A 183 6.86 10.83 20.36
CA ASN A 183 7.41 10.34 21.62
C ASN A 183 7.18 8.83 21.81
N SER A 184 6.04 8.30 21.34
CA SER A 184 5.76 6.87 21.40
C SER A 184 6.66 6.10 20.43
N TYR A 185 6.84 6.61 19.21
CA TYR A 185 7.81 6.08 18.24
C TYR A 185 9.24 6.03 18.80
N ARG A 186 9.73 7.14 19.37
CA ARG A 186 11.07 7.22 19.99
C ARG A 186 11.25 6.30 21.21
N ALA A 187 10.17 6.02 21.94
CA ALA A 187 10.20 5.16 23.13
C ALA A 187 10.17 3.67 22.79
N ALA A 188 9.29 3.25 21.87
CA ALA A 188 8.98 1.83 21.66
C ALA A 188 8.81 1.40 20.19
N GLY A 189 8.90 2.33 19.23
CA GLY A 189 8.58 2.09 17.82
C GLY A 189 7.11 2.37 17.51
N ASP A 190 6.62 1.82 16.40
CA ASP A 190 5.25 2.02 15.93
C ASP A 190 4.22 1.79 17.06
N PRO A 191 3.47 2.83 17.47
CA PRO A 191 2.62 2.78 18.65
C PRO A 191 1.25 2.13 18.40
N PHE A 192 0.96 1.76 17.15
CA PHE A 192 -0.34 1.23 16.78
C PHE A 192 -0.39 -0.29 16.99
N THR A 193 -1.55 -0.77 17.46
CA THR A 193 -1.77 -2.20 17.73
C THR A 193 -1.49 -3.10 16.54
N VAL A 194 -1.82 -2.63 15.33
CA VAL A 194 -1.40 -3.28 14.09
C VAL A 194 -0.44 -2.32 13.40
N PRO A 195 0.87 -2.55 13.48
CA PRO A 195 1.86 -1.58 13.04
C PRO A 195 2.06 -1.66 11.51
N ALA A 196 2.59 -0.60 10.88
CA ALA A 196 2.71 -0.48 9.43
C ALA A 196 3.78 -1.43 8.84
N PRO A 197 3.47 -2.34 7.90
CA PRO A 197 4.43 -3.34 7.40
C PRO A 197 5.80 -2.77 6.97
N CYS A 198 6.85 -3.57 7.17
CA CYS A 198 8.24 -3.22 6.88
C CYS A 198 8.98 -4.44 6.32
N TRP A 199 9.84 -4.25 5.32
CA TRP A 199 10.65 -5.34 4.76
C TRP A 199 11.66 -5.92 5.74
N ASP A 200 12.24 -5.08 6.60
CA ASP A 200 13.26 -5.47 7.60
C ASP A 200 12.71 -6.30 8.76
N GLU A 201 11.41 -6.61 8.74
CA GLU A 201 10.70 -7.26 9.82
C GLU A 201 9.85 -8.40 9.26
N GLU A 202 9.59 -9.42 10.08
CA GLU A 202 8.72 -10.53 9.70
C GLU A 202 7.28 -10.02 9.45
N PRO A 203 6.57 -10.56 8.44
CA PRO A 203 5.18 -10.21 8.20
C PRO A 203 4.29 -10.66 9.36
N VAL A 204 3.46 -9.76 9.87
CA VAL A 204 2.54 -10.03 10.98
C VAL A 204 1.12 -10.15 10.45
N LYS A 205 0.47 -11.30 10.68
CA LYS A 205 -0.92 -11.45 10.24
C LYS A 205 -1.86 -10.59 11.09
N PRO A 206 -3.01 -10.19 10.52
CA PRO A 206 -3.99 -9.45 11.29
C PRO A 206 -4.46 -10.26 12.52
N GLY A 207 -4.35 -9.64 13.70
CA GLY A 207 -4.74 -10.26 14.98
C GLY A 207 -3.66 -11.15 15.63
N GLU A 208 -2.48 -11.29 15.01
CA GLU A 208 -1.29 -11.83 15.67
C GLU A 208 -0.52 -10.69 16.36
N ASP A 209 0.12 -10.99 17.49
CA ASP A 209 0.97 -10.03 18.18
C ASP A 209 2.22 -9.74 17.34
N SER A 210 2.51 -8.46 17.13
CA SER A 210 3.78 -8.06 16.51
C SER A 210 4.90 -8.06 17.55
N ASN A 211 5.96 -8.83 17.34
CA ASN A 211 7.19 -8.73 18.14
C ASN A 211 8.10 -7.58 17.68
N ARG A 212 7.50 -6.48 17.20
CA ARG A 212 8.26 -5.35 16.65
C ARG A 212 8.97 -4.62 17.76
N THR A 213 10.26 -4.38 17.53
CA THR A 213 11.08 -3.52 18.36
C THR A 213 11.22 -2.16 17.70
N LYS A 214 11.51 -1.14 18.52
CA LYS A 214 11.93 0.15 18.03
C LYS A 214 13.13 -0.03 17.08
N ALA A 215 13.08 0.60 15.91
CA ALA A 215 14.21 0.68 15.01
C ALA A 215 15.29 1.63 15.56
N ASP A 216 16.56 1.35 15.26
CA ASP A 216 17.70 2.02 15.88
C ASP A 216 17.86 3.48 15.41
N GLY A 217 17.26 3.84 14.26
CA GLY A 217 17.27 5.20 13.71
C GLY A 217 16.39 6.22 14.44
N PHE A 218 15.59 5.82 15.43
CA PHE A 218 14.79 6.76 16.23
C PHE A 218 15.65 7.48 17.27
N GLU A 219 15.63 8.81 17.21
CA GLU A 219 16.37 9.66 18.14
C GLU A 219 15.75 9.66 19.53
N THR A 220 16.51 10.09 20.54
CA THR A 220 15.99 10.20 21.91
C THR A 220 15.47 11.59 22.24
N SER A 221 15.93 12.62 21.52
CA SER A 221 15.56 14.02 21.72
C SER A 221 15.96 14.85 20.50
N GLY A 222 15.55 16.12 20.47
CA GLY A 222 15.83 17.03 19.35
C GLY A 222 14.73 17.04 18.30
N ASP A 223 14.99 17.78 17.23
CA ASP A 223 14.07 17.93 16.10
C ASP A 223 13.86 16.59 15.40
N VAL A 224 12.70 16.45 14.73
CA VAL A 224 12.40 15.25 13.94
C VAL A 224 13.35 15.17 12.75
N THR A 225 13.96 13.99 12.54
CA THR A 225 14.83 13.77 11.37
C THR A 225 14.02 13.38 10.15
N ILE A 226 14.61 13.50 8.95
CA ILE A 226 13.98 12.99 7.71
C ILE A 226 13.66 11.50 7.79
N TRP A 227 14.54 10.73 8.44
CA TRP A 227 14.39 9.30 8.62
C TRP A 227 13.21 9.00 9.54
N GLU A 228 13.10 9.71 10.66
CA GLU A 228 11.96 9.57 11.57
C GLU A 228 10.66 9.96 10.89
N ALA A 229 10.66 11.04 10.09
CA ALA A 229 9.46 11.45 9.35
C ALA A 229 9.01 10.39 8.33
N TRP A 230 9.93 9.72 7.64
CA TRP A 230 9.60 8.60 6.76
C TRP A 230 8.99 7.43 7.54
N GLU A 231 9.59 7.02 8.65
CA GLU A 231 9.07 5.93 9.48
C GLU A 231 7.71 6.25 10.11
N ILE A 232 7.52 7.47 10.60
CA ILE A 232 6.29 7.92 11.27
C ILE A 232 5.15 8.05 10.26
N SER A 233 5.42 8.67 9.11
CA SER A 233 4.39 8.91 8.07
C SER A 233 4.05 7.67 7.26
N ARG A 234 4.81 6.58 7.41
CA ARG A 234 4.58 5.32 6.69
C ARG A 234 3.15 4.82 6.92
N PRO A 235 2.34 4.65 5.86
CA PRO A 235 1.00 4.12 6.01
C PRO A 235 1.03 2.65 6.41
N TRP A 236 0.00 2.20 7.11
CA TRP A 236 -0.31 0.78 7.09
C TRP A 236 -0.78 0.43 5.67
N VAL A 237 -0.14 -0.56 5.06
CA VAL A 237 -0.49 -1.07 3.72
C VAL A 237 -0.75 -2.57 3.82
N LYS A 238 -1.36 -3.14 2.78
CA LYS A 238 -1.42 -4.60 2.64
C LYS A 238 0.00 -5.17 2.48
N ASP A 239 0.38 -6.08 3.38
CA ASP A 239 1.68 -6.77 3.27
C ASP A 239 1.59 -7.87 2.20
N PRO A 240 2.34 -7.78 1.08
CA PRO A 240 2.26 -8.74 -0.02
C PRO A 240 2.81 -10.13 0.37
N ARG A 241 3.55 -10.25 1.48
CA ARG A 241 4.05 -11.53 2.00
C ARG A 241 2.95 -12.35 2.69
N ILE A 242 1.78 -11.74 2.95
CA ILE A 242 0.65 -12.38 3.63
C ILE A 242 -0.45 -12.71 2.62
N ALA A 243 -0.56 -14.00 2.28
CA ALA A 243 -1.58 -14.48 1.34
C ALA A 243 -3.03 -14.42 1.89
N ALA A 244 -3.19 -14.35 3.22
CA ALA A 244 -4.51 -14.25 3.84
C ALA A 244 -5.13 -12.87 3.58
N PRO A 245 -6.47 -12.76 3.45
CA PRO A 245 -7.13 -11.47 3.29
C PRO A 245 -6.85 -10.53 4.47
N GLN A 246 -6.25 -9.38 4.18
CA GLN A 246 -6.00 -8.31 5.14
C GLN A 246 -7.09 -7.27 4.95
N ARG A 247 -7.98 -7.12 5.94
CA ARG A 247 -9.21 -6.35 5.78
C ARG A 247 -9.34 -5.31 6.87
N LEU A 248 -9.63 -4.09 6.49
CA LEU A 248 -9.89 -3.05 7.45
C LEU A 248 -11.36 -3.09 7.84
N PHE A 249 -11.64 -3.03 9.14
CA PHE A 249 -12.99 -2.89 9.67
C PHE A 249 -13.09 -1.56 10.41
N HIS A 250 -14.17 -0.84 10.21
CA HIS A 250 -14.50 0.25 11.12
C HIS A 250 -14.87 -0.34 12.50
N PRO A 251 -14.56 0.29 13.64
CA PRO A 251 -14.75 -0.32 14.95
C PRO A 251 -16.24 -0.46 15.26
N ASP A 252 -17.05 0.47 14.75
CA ASP A 252 -18.52 0.43 14.78
C ASP A 252 -19.13 -0.57 13.78
N GLY A 253 -18.32 -1.27 12.97
CA GLY A 253 -18.74 -2.38 12.11
C GLY A 253 -19.53 -2.01 10.84
N TRP A 254 -19.67 -0.72 10.50
CA TRP A 254 -20.42 -0.26 9.33
C TRP A 254 -19.63 -0.35 8.01
N ALA A 255 -18.29 -0.30 8.06
CA ALA A 255 -17.42 -0.54 6.91
C ALA A 255 -16.53 -1.78 7.12
N ALA A 256 -16.33 -2.53 6.03
CA ALA A 256 -15.37 -3.60 5.93
C ALA A 256 -14.90 -3.72 4.48
N GLY A 257 -13.60 -3.78 4.25
CA GLY A 257 -13.03 -3.85 2.91
C GLY A 257 -11.57 -4.24 2.91
N GLU A 258 -11.09 -4.70 1.76
CA GLU A 258 -9.67 -4.61 1.43
C GLU A 258 -9.49 -3.15 1.00
N MET A 259 -8.78 -2.36 1.81
CA MET A 259 -8.35 -1.01 1.42
C MET A 259 -6.83 -1.00 1.38
N ASP A 260 -6.29 -0.16 0.51
CA ASP A 260 -4.91 -0.28 0.05
C ASP A 260 -3.93 0.31 1.06
N LEU A 261 -4.28 1.48 1.62
CA LEU A 261 -3.47 2.18 2.61
C LEU A 261 -4.30 2.87 3.70
N VAL A 262 -3.68 3.04 4.87
CA VAL A 262 -4.20 3.82 5.99
C VAL A 262 -3.11 4.73 6.55
N HIS A 263 -3.31 6.05 6.42
CA HIS A 263 -2.53 7.04 7.16
C HIS A 263 -3.20 7.32 8.51
N ARG A 264 -2.38 7.49 9.54
CA ARG A 264 -2.84 7.72 10.92
C ARG A 264 -1.80 8.42 11.80
N TRP A 265 -0.69 8.86 11.20
CA TRP A 265 0.47 9.37 11.93
C TRP A 265 0.22 10.72 12.60
N ASP A 266 -0.73 11.51 12.07
CA ASP A 266 -1.12 12.84 12.55
C ASP A 266 -2.26 12.80 13.60
N GLY A 267 -2.66 11.59 14.03
CA GLY A 267 -3.80 11.37 14.93
C GLY A 267 -5.16 11.34 14.21
N THR A 268 -5.20 11.54 12.89
CA THR A 268 -6.40 11.41 12.06
C THR A 268 -6.29 10.17 11.18
N VAL A 269 -7.24 9.24 11.32
CA VAL A 269 -7.28 8.05 10.45
C VAL A 269 -7.85 8.42 9.08
N ARG A 270 -7.03 8.25 8.05
CA ARG A 270 -7.38 8.44 6.64
C ARG A 270 -7.18 7.11 5.90
N ILE A 271 -8.28 6.63 5.31
CA ILE A 271 -8.30 5.44 4.48
C ILE A 271 -8.22 5.90 3.03
N CYS A 272 -7.27 5.37 2.26
CA CYS A 272 -7.18 5.65 0.84
C CYS A 272 -7.22 4.36 0.01
N ASP A 273 -7.94 4.43 -1.11
CA ASP A 273 -7.97 3.44 -2.18
C ASP A 273 -7.13 4.05 -3.32
N ILE A 274 -5.92 3.53 -3.53
CA ILE A 274 -4.96 4.05 -4.52
C ILE A 274 -5.47 3.75 -5.94
N LYS A 275 -6.33 2.74 -6.09
CA LYS A 275 -6.96 2.33 -7.36
C LYS A 275 -8.22 3.11 -7.71
N ALA A 276 -8.51 4.22 -7.03
CA ALA A 276 -9.73 4.99 -7.25
C ALA A 276 -9.78 5.60 -8.66
N SER A 277 -10.47 4.92 -9.58
CA SER A 277 -10.93 5.51 -10.84
C SER A 277 -12.17 6.39 -10.56
N ALA A 278 -12.27 7.54 -11.23
CA ALA A 278 -13.50 8.35 -11.28
C ALA A 278 -14.71 7.56 -11.83
N GLY A 279 -14.47 6.35 -12.34
CA GLY A 279 -15.47 5.43 -12.82
C GLY A 279 -16.19 5.94 -14.07
N THR A 280 -15.53 6.85 -14.80
CA THR A 280 -15.90 7.28 -16.15
C THR A 280 -15.30 6.37 -17.23
N SER A 281 -14.48 5.40 -16.82
CA SER A 281 -13.78 4.45 -17.70
C SER A 281 -14.60 3.18 -17.99
N GLY A 282 -15.93 3.29 -18.03
CA GLY A 282 -16.87 2.21 -18.34
C GLY A 282 -17.38 2.25 -19.77
#